data_AF-A0A3B9JZH7-F1
#
_entry.id   AF-A0A3B9JZH7-F1
#
_cell.length_a   1.000
_cell.length_b   1.000
_cell.length_c   1.000
_cell.angle_alpha   90.00
_cell.angle_beta   90.00
_cell.angle_gamma   90.00
#
_symmetry.space_group_name_H-M   'P 1'
#
loop_
_entity.id
_entity.type
_entity.pdbx_description
1 polymer ?
#
loop_
_entity_poly.entity_id
_entity_poly.type
_entity_poly.pdbx_seq_one_letter_code
_entity_poly.pdbx_strand_id
1 'polypeptide(L)' 'TASGAADLIIGTHRLLSSGVEFRNLGLIIIDEEQRFGVEHKEKLKELKHNVDVLAMSATPIPRTLEMAVTG' A
#
# COMPACT_ATOMS: atom_id res chain seq x y z
N THR A 1 21.23 -5.62 -0.99
CA THR A 1 21.23 -4.69 0.16
C THR A 1 20.81 -3.31 -0.29
N ALA A 2 19.56 -2.91 -0.04
CA ALA A 2 19.15 -1.52 -0.22
C ALA A 2 19.98 -0.62 0.70
N SER A 3 20.73 0.34 0.15
CA SER A 3 21.70 1.16 0.90
C SER A 3 21.06 2.02 1.99
N GLY A 4 19.73 2.19 1.98
CA GLY A 4 19.02 3.07 2.91
C GLY A 4 19.33 4.55 2.67
N ALA A 5 19.84 4.92 1.51
CA ALA A 5 20.18 6.30 1.17
C ALA A 5 18.96 7.19 0.89
N ALA A 6 17.76 6.60 0.78
CA ALA A 6 16.52 7.32 0.52
C ALA A 6 15.55 7.10 1.69
N ASP A 7 15.19 8.19 2.36
CA ASP A 7 14.23 8.20 3.46
C ASP A 7 12.77 8.31 2.98
N LEU A 8 12.56 8.87 1.77
CA LEU A 8 11.26 9.00 1.13
C LEU A 8 11.34 8.55 -0.32
N ILE A 9 10.44 7.65 -0.70
CA ILE A 9 10.29 7.18 -2.08
C ILE A 9 8.85 7.46 -2.50
N ILE A 10 8.68 8.20 -3.59
CA ILE A 10 7.38 8.40 -4.23
C ILE A 10 7.42 7.71 -5.58
N GLY A 11 6.44 6.85 -5.83
CA GLY A 11 6.27 6.24 -7.13
C GLY A 11 4.89 5.64 -7.26
N THR A 12 4.64 5.00 -8.39
CA THR A 12 3.36 4.37 -8.66
C THR A 12 3.29 2.99 -8.02
N HIS A 13 2.13 2.34 -8.13
CA HIS A 13 1.91 0.95 -7.71
C HIS A 13 2.98 -0.05 -8.22
N ARG A 14 3.76 0.29 -9.27
CA ARG A 14 4.90 -0.53 -9.74
C ARG A 14 5.98 -0.72 -8.69
N LEU A 15 6.09 0.15 -7.68
CA LEU A 15 7.01 -0.02 -6.56
C LEU A 15 6.66 -1.23 -5.68
N LEU A 16 5.42 -1.71 -5.73
CA LEU A 16 4.98 -2.92 -5.03
C LEU A 16 5.23 -4.20 -5.85
N SER A 17 5.61 -4.08 -7.12
CA SER A 17 6.01 -5.22 -7.96
C SER A 17 7.33 -5.83 -7.47
N SER A 18 7.71 -7.00 -7.99
CA SER A 18 8.93 -7.70 -7.57
C SER A 18 10.20 -6.89 -7.88
N GLY A 19 11.14 -6.83 -6.93
CA GLY A 19 12.47 -6.24 -7.13
C GLY A 19 12.81 -5.02 -6.27
N VAL A 20 11.87 -4.48 -5.50
CA VAL A 20 12.14 -3.40 -4.53
C VAL A 20 12.22 -3.98 -3.12
N GLU A 21 13.38 -3.85 -2.50
CA GLU A 21 13.61 -4.20 -1.10
C GLU A 21 13.65 -2.93 -0.26
N PHE A 22 12.83 -2.88 0.80
CA PHE A 22 12.85 -1.78 1.77
C PHE A 22 13.64 -2.21 3.00
N ARG A 23 14.52 -1.33 3.49
CA ARG A 23 15.38 -1.63 4.66
C ARG A 23 14.63 -1.46 5.99
N ASN A 24 13.91 -0.35 6.17
CA ASN A 24 13.14 -0.04 7.37
C ASN A 24 11.90 0.78 6.98
N LEU A 25 10.89 0.09 6.44
CA LEU A 25 9.66 0.72 5.98
C LEU A 25 8.76 1.00 7.19
N GLY A 26 8.51 2.26 7.51
CA GLY A 26 7.62 2.64 8.61
C GLY A 26 6.21 3.03 8.18
N LEU A 27 6.07 3.58 6.97
CA LEU A 27 4.82 4.10 6.45
C LEU A 27 4.69 3.80 4.96
N ILE A 28 3.51 3.32 4.55
CA ILE A 28 3.09 3.18 3.16
C ILE A 28 1.88 4.08 2.93
N ILE A 29 1.94 4.88 1.87
CA ILE A 29 0.81 5.68 1.41
C ILE A 29 0.35 5.11 0.06
N ILE A 30 -0.94 4.78 -0.02
CA ILE A 30 -1.56 4.27 -1.24
C ILE A 30 -2.54 5.32 -1.74
N ASP A 31 -2.33 5.82 -2.94
CA ASP A 31 -3.29 6.71 -3.62
C ASP A 31 -4.14 5.88 -4.60
N GLU A 32 -5.43 6.19 -4.66
CA GLU A 32 -6.43 5.49 -5.48
C GLU A 32 -6.40 3.96 -5.26
N GLU A 33 -6.49 3.52 -3.99
CA GLU A 33 -6.42 2.10 -3.59
C GLU A 33 -7.33 1.17 -4.41
N GLN A 34 -8.49 1.63 -4.84
CA GLN A 34 -9.44 0.85 -5.65
C GLN A 34 -8.86 0.43 -7.01
N ARG A 35 -7.80 1.09 -7.50
CA ARG A 35 -7.09 0.69 -8.73
C ARG A 35 -6.11 -0.47 -8.49
N PHE A 36 -5.90 -0.87 -7.25
CA PHE A 36 -5.02 -1.98 -6.90
C PHE A 36 -5.76 -3.31 -7.01
N GLY A 37 -5.25 -4.17 -7.87
CA GLY A 37 -5.72 -5.55 -7.99
C GLY A 37 -5.44 -6.39 -6.74
N VAL A 38 -6.02 -7.60 -6.71
CA VAL A 38 -5.93 -8.54 -5.59
C VAL A 38 -4.47 -8.90 -5.24
N GLU A 39 -3.62 -9.10 -6.26
CA GLU A 39 -2.21 -9.46 -6.08
C GLU A 39 -1.43 -8.39 -5.29
N HIS A 40 -1.63 -7.11 -5.61
CA HIS A 40 -0.99 -6.02 -4.88
C HIS A 40 -1.48 -5.94 -3.43
N LYS A 41 -2.77 -6.24 -3.18
CA LYS A 41 -3.35 -6.24 -1.83
C LYS A 41 -2.81 -7.35 -0.97
N GLU A 42 -2.60 -8.54 -1.52
CA GLU A 42 -1.95 -9.65 -0.82
C GLU A 42 -0.51 -9.28 -0.43
N LYS A 43 0.26 -8.71 -1.35
CA LYS A 43 1.63 -8.26 -1.05
C LYS A 43 1.70 -7.14 -0.01
N LEU A 44 0.70 -6.24 0.00
CA LEU A 44 0.56 -5.24 1.06
C LEU A 44 0.24 -5.87 2.42
N LYS A 45 -0.51 -6.98 2.48
CA LYS A 45 -0.76 -7.70 3.75
C LYS A 45 0.52 -8.30 4.32
N GLU A 46 1.40 -8.84 3.48
CA GLU A 46 2.72 -9.34 3.91
C GLU A 46 3.56 -8.22 4.53
N LEU A 47 3.50 -7.00 3.97
CA LEU A 47 4.22 -5.83 4.48
C LEU A 47 3.57 -5.19 5.72
N LYS A 48 2.26 -5.32 5.91
CA LYS A 48 1.48 -4.67 6.98
C LYS A 48 1.86 -5.10 8.40
N HIS A 49 2.58 -6.21 8.58
CA HIS A 49 2.77 -6.79 9.91
C HIS A 49 3.52 -5.87 10.90
N ASN A 50 4.27 -4.87 10.39
CA ASN A 50 5.01 -3.89 11.20
C ASN A 50 5.02 -2.47 10.58
N VAL A 51 4.09 -2.18 9.66
CA VAL A 51 4.14 -0.97 8.83
C VAL A 51 2.80 -0.27 8.83
N ASP A 52 2.79 1.03 9.09
CA ASP A 52 1.58 1.85 9.03
C ASP A 52 1.15 2.04 7.58
N VAL A 53 -0.15 1.88 7.30
CA VAL A 53 -0.71 2.02 5.95
C VAL A 53 -1.78 3.10 5.94
N LEU A 54 -1.54 4.15 5.16
CA LEU A 54 -2.51 5.19 4.87
C LEU A 54 -3.02 5.02 3.43
N ALA A 55 -4.29 4.67 3.28
CA ALA A 55 -4.95 4.60 1.97
C ALA A 55 -5.76 5.89 1.73
N MET A 56 -5.57 6.50 0.56
CA MET A 56 -6.30 7.67 0.08
C MET A 56 -7.00 7.30 -1.22
N SER A 57 -8.23 7.78 -1.40
CA SER A 57 -8.98 7.66 -2.65
C SER A 57 -9.74 8.94 -2.87
N ALA A 58 -9.66 9.51 -4.07
CA ALA A 58 -10.52 10.63 -4.48
C ALA A 58 -11.97 10.17 -4.69
N THR A 59 -12.19 8.86 -4.86
CA THR A 59 -13.52 8.28 -5.03
C THR A 59 -14.03 7.70 -3.71
N PRO A 60 -15.20 8.16 -3.20
CA PRO A 60 -15.77 7.57 -2.00
C PRO A 60 -16.12 6.09 -2.26
N ILE A 61 -15.74 5.20 -1.34
CA ILE A 61 -16.12 3.78 -1.44
C ILE A 61 -17.65 3.70 -1.40
N PRO A 62 -18.29 2.92 -2.30
CA PRO A 62 -19.73 2.70 -2.26
C PRO A 62 -20.16 2.25 -0.88
N ARG A 63 -21.14 2.95 -0.28
CA ARG A 63 -21.60 2.72 1.11
C ARG A 63 -21.98 1.27 1.41
N THR A 64 -22.45 0.53 0.39
CA THR A 64 -22.75 -0.90 0.49
C THR A 64 -21.51 -1.77 0.70
N LEU A 65 -20.37 -1.41 0.12
CA LEU A 65 -19.09 -2.10 0.33
C LEU A 65 -18.49 -1.76 1.68
N GLU A 66 -18.60 -0.51 2.12
CA GLU A 66 -18.14 -0.10 3.45
C GLU A 66 -18.85 -0.94 4.54
N MET A 67 -20.19 -1.01 4.51
CA MET A 67 -20.98 -1.80 5.46
C MET A 67 -20.64 -3.30 5.47
N ALA A 68 -20.10 -3.85 4.37
CA ALA A 68 -19.67 -5.24 4.29
C ALA A 68 -18.27 -5.48 4.88
N VAL A 69 -17.46 -4.44 5.05
CA VAL A 69 -16.08 -4.51 5.55
C VAL A 69 -16.00 -4.13 7.04
N THR A 70 -16.86 -3.22 7.51
CA THR A 70 -16.99 -2.89 8.93
C THR A 70 -17.94 -3.80 9.72
N GLY A 71 -18.65 -4.70 9.03
CA GLY A 71 -19.50 -5.75 9.63
C GLY A 71 -18.73 -7.01 10.01
#